data_AF-A0A8T4SK27-F1
#
_entry.id   AF-A0A8T4SK27-F1
#
_cell.length_a   1.000
_cell.length_b   1.000
_cell.length_c   1.000
_cell.angle_alpha   90.00
_cell.angle_beta   90.00
_cell.angle_gamma   90.00
#
_symmetry.space_group_name_H-M   'P 1'
#
loop_
_entity.id
_entity.type
_entity.pdbx_description
1 polymer ?
#
loop_
_entity_poly.entity_id
_entity_poly.type
_entity_poly.pdbx_seq_one_letter_code
_entity_poly.pdbx_strand_id
1 'polypeptide(L)' 'MKRGIHPDIIEDTLKNGRVEHYGKHGVKFVLSSRRTIVCVGQIIGMKITIFTIEEGN' A
#
# COMPACT_ATOMS: atom_id res chain seq x y z
N MET A 1 -1.19 7.13 20.72
CA MET A 1 -1.65 7.70 19.44
C MET A 1 -1.56 6.62 18.36
N LYS A 2 -2.70 6.14 17.85
CA LYS A 2 -2.69 5.29 16.63
C LYS A 2 -2.16 6.17 15.50
N ARG A 3 -1.07 5.75 14.84
CA ARG A 3 -0.54 6.46 13.64
C ARG A 3 -1.69 6.62 12.64
N GLY A 4 -2.00 7.87 12.32
CA GLY A 4 -3.20 8.30 11.59
C GLY A 4 -3.10 8.00 10.11
N ILE A 5 -3.17 6.73 9.74
CA ILE A 5 -3.25 6.34 8.34
C ILE A 5 -4.68 6.58 7.86
N HIS A 6 -4.87 7.66 7.11
CA HIS A 6 -6.18 8.02 6.55
C HIS A 6 -6.48 7.17 5.31
N PRO A 7 -7.74 6.72 5.11
CA PRO A 7 -8.13 5.97 3.91
C PRO A 7 -7.75 6.66 2.60
N ASP A 8 -7.80 7.99 2.57
CA ASP A 8 -7.46 8.79 1.39
C ASP A 8 -6.01 8.58 0.94
N ILE A 9 -5.08 8.38 1.89
CA ILE A 9 -3.66 8.12 1.61
C ILE A 9 -3.48 6.73 1.01
N ILE A 10 -4.26 5.75 1.50
CA ILE A 10 -4.26 4.39 0.98
C ILE A 10 -4.79 4.40 -0.46
N GLU A 11 -5.91 5.08 -0.69
CA GLU A 11 -6.51 5.18 -2.02
C GLU A 11 -5.57 5.89 -3.01
N ASP A 12 -4.95 7.00 -2.60
CA ASP A 12 -3.95 7.72 -3.40
C ASP A 12 -2.75 6.83 -3.75
N THR A 13 -2.24 6.07 -2.78
CA THR A 13 -1.11 5.15 -3.00
C THR A 13 -1.48 3.98 -3.91
N LEU A 14 -2.69 3.43 -3.79
CA LEU A 14 -3.17 2.36 -4.67
C LEU A 14 -3.41 2.83 -6.11
N LYS A 15 -3.84 4.09 -6.30
CA LYS A 15 -4.12 4.68 -7.62
C LYS A 15 -2.86 5.17 -8.32
N ASN A 16 -2.00 5.87 -7.60
CA ASN A 16 -0.87 6.63 -8.16
C ASN A 16 0.50 6.02 -7.84
N GLY A 17 0.56 5.08 -6.90
CA GLY A 17 1.80 4.44 -6.51
C GLY A 17 2.32 3.46 -7.55
N ARG A 18 3.64 3.29 -7.59
CA ARG A 18 4.28 2.24 -8.39
C ARG A 18 4.00 0.89 -7.78
N VAL A 19 3.56 -0.06 -8.61
CA VAL A 19 3.40 -1.46 -8.20
C VAL A 19 4.76 -2.17 -8.27
N GLU A 20 5.12 -2.85 -7.20
CA GLU A 20 6.31 -3.69 -7.11
C GLU A 20 5.95 -5.05 -6.51
N HIS A 21 6.65 -6.10 -6.90
CA HIS A 21 6.47 -7.42 -6.29
C HIS A 21 7.16 -7.47 -4.92
N TYR A 22 6.49 -8.07 -3.94
CA TYR A 22 6.99 -8.28 -2.59
C TYR A 22 6.85 -9.75 -2.19
N GLY A 23 7.98 -10.44 -2.03
CA GLY A 23 7.99 -11.88 -1.78
C GLY A 23 7.44 -12.70 -2.95
N LYS A 24 7.02 -13.95 -2.68
CA LYS A 24 6.53 -14.88 -3.73
C LYS A 24 5.14 -14.53 -4.27
N HIS A 25 4.29 -13.91 -3.47
CA HIS A 25 2.86 -13.69 -3.82
C HIS A 25 2.31 -12.32 -3.43
N GLY A 26 3.13 -11.44 -2.85
CA GLY A 26 2.71 -10.10 -2.45
C GLY A 26 3.00 -9.06 -3.53
N VAL A 27 2.23 -7.97 -3.49
CA VAL A 27 2.44 -6.75 -4.25
C VAL A 27 2.50 -5.59 -3.29
N LYS A 28 3.42 -4.66 -3.49
CA LYS A 28 3.52 -3.42 -2.74
C LYS A 28 3.28 -2.25 -3.67
N PHE A 29 2.55 -1.26 -3.18
CA PHE A 29 2.31 0.01 -3.86
C PHE A 29 3.16 1.07 -3.16
N VAL A 30 4.02 1.72 -3.92
CA VAL A 30 4.99 2.68 -3.39
C VAL A 30 4.70 4.04 -3.98
N LEU A 31 4.37 5.01 -3.12
CA LEU A 31 4.18 6.40 -3.53
C LEU A 31 5.37 7.25 -3.10
N SER A 32 6.22 7.61 -4.06
CA SER A 32 7.49 8.32 -3.81
C SER A 32 7.31 9.68 -3.15
N SER A 33 6.21 10.39 -3.44
CA SER A 33 5.94 11.74 -2.93
C SER A 33 5.64 11.78 -1.42
N ARG A 34 5.14 10.68 -0.85
CA ARG A 34 4.79 10.58 0.57
C ARG A 34 5.61 9.54 1.34
N ARG A 35 6.54 8.85 0.65
CA ARG A 35 7.26 7.67 1.16
C ARG A 35 6.32 6.62 1.78
N THR A 36 5.05 6.58 1.36
CA THR A 36 4.06 5.62 1.88
C THR A 36 4.12 4.34 1.07
N ILE A 37 4.25 3.20 1.74
CA ILE A 37 4.30 1.87 1.16
C ILE A 37 3.07 1.10 1.65
N VAL A 38 2.24 0.64 0.73
CA VAL A 38 1.07 -0.20 1.03
C VAL A 38 1.36 -1.62 0.55
N CYS A 39 1.47 -2.56 1.48
CA CYS A 39 1.72 -3.97 1.18
C CYS A 39 0.40 -4.74 1.06
N VAL A 40 0.09 -5.19 -0.15
CA VAL A 40 -1.08 -5.98 -0.52
C VAL A 40 -0.66 -7.43 -0.69
N GLY A 41 -1.20 -8.33 0.12
CA GLY A 41 -0.87 -9.75 0.02
C GLY A 41 -1.86 -10.55 -0.81
N GLN A 42 -3.03 -9.97 -1.15
CA GLN A 42 -3.97 -10.62 -2.07
C GLN A 42 -4.88 -9.62 -2.78
N ILE A 43 -5.01 -9.79 -4.10
CA ILE A 43 -6.03 -9.14 -4.95
C ILE A 43 -6.94 -10.28 -5.46
N ILE A 44 -8.20 -10.29 -5.03
CA ILE A 44 -9.21 -11.27 -5.50
C ILE A 44 -10.35 -10.50 -6.14
N GLY A 45 -10.44 -10.53 -7.48
CA GLY A 45 -11.44 -9.74 -8.21
C GLY A 45 -11.32 -8.26 -7.87
N MET A 46 -12.37 -7.68 -7.29
CA MET A 46 -12.43 -6.27 -6.88
C MET A 46 -12.02 -6.02 -5.41
N LYS A 47 -11.53 -7.04 -4.70
CA LYS A 47 -11.14 -6.93 -3.29
C LYS A 47 -9.62 -6.93 -3.14
N ILE A 48 -9.12 -5.95 -2.41
CA ILE A 48 -7.71 -5.78 -2.07
C ILE A 48 -7.55 -5.99 -0.56
N THR A 49 -6.70 -6.92 -0.14
CA THR A 49 -6.36 -7.13 1.27
C THR A 49 -4.99 -6.53 1.57
N ILE A 50 -4.98 -5.48 2.38
CA ILE A 50 -3.76 -4.80 2.84
C ILE A 50 -3.30 -5.47 4.14
N PHE A 51 -2.06 -5.95 4.17
CA PHE A 51 -1.47 -6.60 5.35
C PHE A 51 -0.71 -5.61 6.21
N THR A 52 -0.02 -4.68 5.57
CA THR A 52 0.86 -3.71 6.26
C THR A 52 0.87 -2.40 5.49
N ILE A 53 1.01 -1.30 6.23
CA ILE A 53 1.28 0.02 5.68
C ILE A 53 2.50 0.57 6.41
N GLU A 54 3.51 0.96 5.64
CA GLU A 54 4.77 1.52 6.14
C GLU A 54 4.89 2.97 5.69
N GLU A 55 5.25 3.86 6.62
CA GLU A 55 5.61 5.25 6.32
C GLU A 55 7.13 5.35 6.37
N GLY A 56 7.75 5.68 5.24
CA GLY A 56 9.20 5.90 5.18
C GLY A 56 9.58 7.18 5.92
N ASN A 57 10.46 7.03 6.91
CA ASN A 57 11.11 8.13 7.62
C ASN A 57 11.96 9.00 6.68
#